data_AF-A0A0K6GJE0-F1
#
_entry.id   AF-A0A0K6GJE0-F1
#
_cell.length_a   1.000
_cell.length_b   1.000
_cell.length_c   1.000
_cell.angle_alpha   90.00
_cell.angle_beta   90.00
_cell.angle_gamma   90.00
#
_symmetry.space_group_name_H-M   'P 1'
#
loop_
_entity.id
_entity.type
_entity.pdbx_description
1 polymer ?
#
loop_
_entity_poly.entity_id
_entity_poly.type
_entity_poly.pdbx_seq_one_letter_code
_entity_poly.pdbx_strand_id
1 'polypeptide(L)'
;MRTTPGPHDVVRIEYDPGRSAHIALIKSRDPTLAQPWSYILACDGLRAGHIVESFRSGIPDGLIEGFTDSPAPTKRSLKLLANSSPAAPQTALAGVPDAQDLASAAASTNLSLGVLRARTLKPGNVLPLRLIPAGTLIHAISLSPVGRASLVRSAGTFGQVVAHDEKGLWTQVRLQSGEVRNIMQRCVATIGKVSNPDWKHRNLGKAGRARWLGRRPHVRGVAMNACDHPHGGGRGKSKGGKHPRSVWGWLTKGRRTRRSSDRDGNKFVVKERPRGIQRNN
;
A
#
# COMPACT_ATOMS: atom_id res chain seq x y z
N MET A 1 10.86 -2.10 -3.65
CA MET A 1 9.73 -2.75 -4.36
C MET A 1 10.23 -3.08 -5.76
N ARG A 2 9.85 -4.23 -6.31
CA ARG A 2 10.46 -4.84 -7.51
C ARG A 2 10.60 -3.81 -8.64
N THR A 3 11.82 -3.62 -9.12
CA THR A 3 12.16 -2.72 -10.25
C THR A 3 12.46 -3.53 -11.50
N THR A 4 12.98 -4.74 -11.34
CA THR A 4 13.23 -5.69 -12.44
C THR A 4 11.91 -6.11 -13.09
N PRO A 5 11.73 -5.87 -14.40
CA PRO A 5 10.54 -6.29 -15.14
C PRO A 5 10.58 -7.80 -15.46
N GLY A 6 9.54 -8.29 -16.14
CA GLY A 6 9.49 -9.65 -16.67
C GLY A 6 9.05 -10.74 -15.66
N PRO A 7 8.84 -11.96 -16.17
CA PRO A 7 8.35 -13.10 -15.38
C PRO A 7 9.41 -13.59 -14.40
N HIS A 8 8.97 -13.84 -13.16
CA HIS A 8 9.78 -14.50 -12.14
C HIS A 8 9.03 -15.70 -11.57
N ASP A 9 9.72 -16.82 -11.45
CA ASP A 9 9.19 -18.06 -10.89
C ASP A 9 9.32 -18.04 -9.37
N VAL A 10 8.23 -18.34 -8.66
CA VAL A 10 8.23 -18.55 -7.22
C VAL A 10 8.83 -19.91 -6.94
N VAL A 11 10.02 -19.94 -6.35
CA VAL A 11 10.73 -21.19 -6.09
C VAL A 11 10.26 -21.83 -4.79
N ARG A 12 10.11 -21.02 -3.73
CA ARG A 12 9.60 -21.50 -2.44
C ARG A 12 9.11 -20.35 -1.56
N ILE A 13 8.31 -20.72 -0.56
CA ILE A 13 7.83 -19.82 0.48
C ILE A 13 8.57 -20.15 1.77
N GLU A 14 9.13 -19.15 2.42
CA GLU A 14 9.95 -19.30 3.62
C GLU A 14 9.36 -18.55 4.82
N TYR A 15 9.74 -19.02 6.00
CA TYR A 15 9.56 -18.30 7.25
C TYR A 15 10.63 -17.21 7.40
N ASP A 16 10.22 -16.03 7.88
CA ASP A 16 11.16 -14.95 8.19
C ASP A 16 10.97 -14.50 9.66
N PRO A 17 12.03 -14.57 10.49
CA PRO A 17 11.94 -14.22 11.91
C PRO A 17 11.77 -12.71 12.18
N GLY A 18 12.20 -11.86 11.25
CA GLY A 18 12.16 -10.39 11.37
C GLY A 18 10.82 -9.78 10.96
N ARG A 19 9.84 -10.58 10.54
CA ARG A 19 8.52 -10.11 10.13
C ARG A 19 7.42 -11.11 10.49
N SER A 20 6.17 -10.69 10.31
CA SER A 20 5.01 -11.53 10.57
C SER A 20 4.58 -12.36 9.36
N ALA A 21 4.76 -11.82 8.16
CA ALA A 21 4.37 -12.44 6.91
C ALA A 21 5.43 -13.41 6.39
N HIS A 22 5.06 -14.34 5.51
CA HIS A 22 6.02 -15.17 4.81
C HIS A 22 6.73 -14.40 3.69
N ILE A 23 7.88 -14.91 3.27
CA ILE A 23 8.64 -14.40 2.13
C ILE A 23 8.65 -15.44 1.03
N ALA A 24 8.66 -14.99 -0.21
CA ALA A 24 8.81 -15.87 -1.36
C ALA A 24 10.18 -15.62 -1.98
N LEU A 25 10.96 -16.69 -2.17
CA LEU A 25 12.13 -16.63 -3.03
C LEU A 25 11.65 -16.74 -4.48
N ILE A 26 12.02 -15.76 -5.29
CA ILE A 26 11.70 -15.73 -6.72
C ILE A 26 12.98 -15.74 -7.55
N LYS A 27 12.91 -16.38 -8.72
CA LYS A 27 13.99 -16.42 -9.72
C LYS A 27 13.50 -15.75 -11.01
N SER A 28 14.23 -14.75 -11.49
CA SER A 28 13.97 -14.15 -12.81
C SER A 28 14.27 -15.15 -13.92
N ARG A 29 13.44 -15.15 -14.96
CA ARG A 29 13.69 -15.91 -16.19
C ARG A 29 14.65 -15.21 -17.15
N ASP A 30 14.93 -13.93 -16.92
CA ASP A 30 15.84 -13.16 -17.75
C ASP A 30 17.30 -13.60 -17.49
N PRO A 31 18.00 -14.17 -18.49
CA PRO A 31 19.37 -14.65 -18.34
C PRO A 31 20.39 -13.52 -18.24
N THR A 32 20.03 -12.29 -18.59
CA THR A 32 20.96 -11.14 -18.61
C THR A 32 21.22 -10.55 -17.23
N LEU A 33 20.40 -10.90 -16.24
CA LEU A 33 20.50 -10.36 -14.89
C LEU A 33 21.65 -11.00 -14.11
N ALA A 34 22.57 -10.16 -13.62
CA ALA A 34 23.66 -10.59 -12.75
C ALA A 34 23.18 -11.25 -11.45
N GLN A 35 22.03 -10.83 -10.90
CA GLN A 35 21.38 -11.47 -9.75
C GLN A 35 19.94 -11.85 -10.10
N PRO A 36 19.69 -13.10 -10.52
CA PRO A 36 18.35 -13.55 -10.90
C PRO A 36 17.47 -13.84 -9.67
N TRP A 37 18.06 -14.00 -8.49
CA TRP A 37 17.34 -14.36 -7.26
C TRP A 37 16.95 -13.13 -6.45
N SER A 38 15.72 -13.08 -5.96
CA SER A 38 15.29 -12.04 -5.03
C SER A 38 14.19 -12.51 -4.08
N TYR A 39 14.06 -11.83 -2.94
CA TYR A 39 12.98 -12.07 -2.01
C TYR A 39 11.87 -11.04 -2.17
N ILE A 40 10.63 -11.50 -2.11
CA ILE A 40 9.44 -10.67 -2.06
C ILE A 40 8.58 -11.03 -0.85
N LEU A 41 7.67 -10.12 -0.49
CA LEU A 41 6.61 -10.43 0.46
C LEU A 41 5.65 -11.43 -0.20
N ALA A 42 5.41 -12.57 0.45
CA ALA A 42 4.51 -13.57 -0.11
C ALA A 42 3.06 -13.08 -0.02
N CYS A 43 2.34 -13.19 -1.14
CA CYS A 43 0.90 -12.95 -1.20
C CYS A 43 0.14 -14.14 -0.60
N ASP A 44 -1.06 -13.90 -0.09
CA ASP A 44 -1.97 -14.96 0.31
C ASP A 44 -2.30 -15.87 -0.89
N GLY A 45 -2.29 -17.19 -0.68
CA GLY A 45 -2.45 -18.17 -1.76
C GLY A 45 -1.23 -18.36 -2.68
N LEU A 46 -0.13 -17.59 -2.54
CA LEU A 46 1.07 -17.80 -3.35
C LEU A 46 1.75 -19.14 -2.99
N ARG A 47 2.19 -19.90 -4.00
CA ARG A 47 2.86 -21.21 -3.84
C ARG A 47 4.08 -21.29 -4.76
N ALA A 48 4.95 -22.27 -4.46
CA ALA A 48 6.03 -22.64 -5.37
C ALA A 48 5.45 -23.05 -6.75
N GLY A 49 6.13 -22.67 -7.83
CA GLY A 49 5.70 -22.89 -9.21
C GLY A 49 4.82 -21.77 -9.78
N HIS A 50 4.28 -20.86 -8.96
CA HIS A 50 3.55 -19.70 -9.47
C HIS A 50 4.50 -18.72 -10.17
N ILE A 51 3.98 -17.98 -11.15
CA ILE A 51 4.72 -16.94 -11.87
C ILE A 51 4.22 -15.57 -11.42
N VAL A 52 5.15 -14.67 -11.11
CA VAL A 52 4.85 -13.30 -10.68
C VAL A 52 5.64 -12.29 -11.49
N GLU A 53 4.98 -11.21 -11.89
CA GLU A 53 5.53 -10.16 -12.75
C GLU A 53 5.50 -8.79 -12.08
N SER A 54 6.37 -7.89 -12.55
CA SER A 54 6.42 -6.52 -12.08
C SER A 54 6.31 -5.55 -13.25
N PHE A 55 5.19 -4.83 -13.31
CA PHE A 55 4.89 -3.80 -14.31
C PHE A 55 5.24 -2.41 -13.81
N ARG A 56 6.17 -2.32 -12.85
CA ARG A 56 6.60 -1.04 -12.28
C ARG A 56 7.24 -0.11 -13.32
N SER A 57 8.02 -0.68 -14.23
CA SER A 57 8.76 0.07 -15.27
C SER A 57 7.91 0.40 -16.49
N GLY A 58 6.64 -0.01 -16.48
CA GLY A 58 5.74 0.07 -17.63
C GLY A 58 5.25 -1.32 -18.04
N ILE A 59 4.28 -1.33 -18.95
CA ILE A 59 3.84 -2.54 -19.64
C ILE A 59 4.75 -2.75 -20.85
N PRO A 60 5.30 -3.96 -21.06
CA PRO A 60 6.14 -4.23 -22.22
C PRO A 60 5.36 -4.10 -23.52
N ASP A 61 5.99 -3.53 -24.54
CA ASP A 61 5.42 -3.35 -25.87
C ASP A 61 5.03 -4.71 -26.47
N GLY A 62 3.84 -4.78 -27.08
CA GLY A 62 3.32 -6.02 -27.65
C GLY A 62 2.72 -7.02 -26.65
N LEU A 63 2.63 -6.70 -25.35
CA LEU A 63 1.92 -7.57 -24.40
C LEU A 63 0.43 -7.72 -24.75
N ILE A 64 -0.20 -6.61 -25.17
CA ILE A 64 -1.60 -6.51 -25.57
C ILE A 64 -1.67 -5.62 -26.81
N GLU A 65 -2.37 -6.09 -27.83
CA GLU A 65 -2.59 -5.34 -29.06
C GLU A 65 -3.38 -4.05 -28.79
N GLY A 66 -2.90 -2.93 -29.34
CA GLY A 66 -3.58 -1.63 -29.24
C GLY A 66 -3.52 -0.96 -27.86
N PHE A 67 -2.77 -1.48 -26.89
CA PHE A 67 -2.53 -0.80 -25.62
C PHE A 67 -1.13 -0.15 -25.59
N THR A 68 -1.07 1.18 -25.45
CA THR A 68 0.17 1.91 -25.24
C THR A 68 0.20 2.51 -23.83
N ASP A 69 1.28 2.24 -23.09
CA ASP A 69 1.37 2.66 -21.70
C ASP A 69 1.76 4.14 -21.56
N SER A 70 0.78 5.03 -21.66
CA SER A 70 1.02 6.46 -21.45
C SER A 70 1.37 6.75 -19.98
N PRO A 71 2.52 7.40 -19.68
CA PRO A 71 2.89 7.69 -18.31
C PRO A 71 1.88 8.65 -17.67
N ALA A 72 1.44 8.34 -16.45
CA ALA A 72 0.46 9.17 -15.75
C ALA A 72 0.95 10.63 -15.66
N PRO A 73 0.04 11.62 -15.79
CA PRO A 73 0.40 13.02 -15.83
C PRO A 73 1.15 13.41 -14.55
N THR A 74 2.22 14.20 -14.71
CA THR A 74 2.96 14.80 -13.60
C THR A 74 2.35 16.15 -13.23
N LYS A 75 2.66 16.65 -12.03
CA LYS A 75 2.29 18.03 -11.65
C LYS A 75 2.75 19.05 -12.70
N ARG A 76 3.94 18.84 -13.30
CA ARG A 76 4.47 19.67 -14.37
C ARG A 76 3.64 19.56 -15.65
N SER A 77 3.29 18.33 -16.07
CA SER A 77 2.48 18.15 -17.28
C SER A 77 1.05 18.67 -17.10
N LEU A 78 0.43 18.51 -15.93
CA LEU A 78 -0.89 19.11 -15.62
C LEU A 78 -0.83 20.63 -15.61
N LYS A 79 0.24 21.23 -15.07
CA LYS A 79 0.42 22.68 -15.10
C LYS A 79 0.65 23.20 -16.52
N LEU A 80 1.37 22.45 -17.37
CA LEU A 80 1.53 22.77 -18.79
C LEU A 80 0.19 22.68 -19.54
N LEU A 81 -0.59 21.62 -19.33
CA LEU A 81 -1.92 21.44 -19.93
C LEU A 81 -2.94 22.49 -19.46
N ALA A 82 -2.83 22.94 -18.20
CA ALA A 82 -3.66 24.02 -17.67
C ALA A 82 -3.25 25.41 -18.20
N ASN A 83 -1.98 25.58 -18.58
CA ASN A 83 -1.44 26.84 -19.10
C ASN A 83 -1.54 26.96 -20.63
N SER A 84 -1.78 25.86 -21.35
CA SER A 84 -2.19 25.90 -22.76
C SER A 84 -3.66 26.30 -22.84
N SER A 85 -3.92 27.62 -22.74
CA SER A 85 -5.24 28.18 -23.03
C SER A 85 -5.71 27.82 -24.45
N PRO A 86 -7.02 27.68 -24.70
CA PRO A 86 -7.59 27.39 -26.01
C PRO A 86 -7.50 28.56 -27.01
N ALA A 87 -6.71 29.59 -26.71
CA ALA A 87 -6.58 30.83 -27.49
C ALA A 87 -5.36 30.86 -28.42
N ALA A 88 -4.83 29.69 -28.81
CA ALA A 88 -3.91 29.62 -29.93
C ALA A 88 -4.73 29.70 -31.24
N PRO A 89 -4.30 30.49 -32.24
CA PRO A 89 -4.98 30.52 -33.53
C PRO A 89 -5.00 29.10 -34.09
N GLN A 90 -6.21 28.60 -34.37
CA GLN A 90 -6.43 27.34 -35.07
C GLN A 90 -5.99 27.54 -36.53
N THR A 91 -4.68 27.58 -36.76
CA THR A 91 -4.16 27.41 -38.11
C THR A 91 -4.44 25.96 -38.49
N ALA A 92 -5.29 25.79 -39.50
CA ALA A 92 -5.80 24.52 -39.98
C ALA A 92 -4.69 23.47 -40.15
N LEU A 93 -4.63 22.53 -39.20
CA LEU A 93 -3.94 21.26 -39.37
C LEU A 93 -4.98 20.26 -39.83
N ALA A 94 -4.70 19.62 -40.96
CA ALA A 94 -5.54 18.66 -41.63
C ALA A 94 -5.99 17.52 -40.69
N GLY A 95 -7.28 17.19 -40.74
CA GLY A 95 -7.86 15.97 -40.16
C GLY A 95 -8.16 16.05 -38.67
N VAL A 96 -9.24 16.75 -38.29
CA VAL A 96 -9.89 16.47 -37.00
C VAL A 96 -10.62 15.13 -37.19
N PRO A 97 -10.27 14.06 -36.45
CA PRO A 97 -10.96 12.78 -36.56
C PRO A 97 -12.45 12.96 -36.28
N ASP A 98 -13.30 12.32 -37.10
CA ASP A 98 -14.74 12.40 -36.94
C ASP A 98 -15.15 11.89 -35.55
N ALA A 99 -16.26 12.41 -34.99
CA ALA A 99 -16.71 12.04 -33.65
C ALA A 99 -16.95 10.51 -33.49
N GLN A 100 -17.27 9.84 -34.60
CA GLN A 100 -17.42 8.38 -34.66
C GLN A 100 -16.07 7.64 -34.57
N ASP A 101 -15.01 8.20 -35.14
CA ASP A 101 -13.65 7.65 -35.06
C ASP A 101 -13.05 7.81 -33.65
N LEU A 102 -13.37 8.92 -32.97
CA LEU A 102 -12.96 9.11 -31.57
C LEU A 102 -13.67 8.13 -30.63
N ALA A 103 -14.96 7.88 -30.86
CA ALA A 103 -15.75 6.95 -30.06
C ALA A 103 -15.28 5.49 -30.25
N SER A 104 -14.98 5.09 -31.48
CA SER A 104 -14.45 3.77 -31.79
C SER A 104 -13.03 3.56 -31.22
N ALA A 105 -12.18 4.58 -31.25
CA ALA A 105 -10.85 4.57 -30.62
C ALA A 105 -10.92 4.51 -29.08
N ALA A 106 -11.88 5.20 -28.46
CA ALA A 106 -12.08 5.12 -27.00
C ALA A 106 -12.60 3.73 -26.56
N ALA A 107 -13.48 3.12 -27.37
CA ALA A 107 -13.98 1.77 -27.12
C ALA A 107 -12.88 0.72 -27.22
N SER A 108 -12.02 0.79 -28.25
CA SER A 108 -10.87 -0.11 -28.39
C SER A 108 -9.85 0.03 -27.26
N THR A 109 -9.63 1.26 -26.77
CA THR A 109 -8.76 1.54 -25.61
C THR A 109 -9.32 0.96 -24.30
N ASN A 110 -10.64 1.03 -24.10
CA ASN A 110 -11.28 0.43 -22.92
C ASN A 110 -11.24 -1.11 -22.97
N LEU A 111 -11.44 -1.69 -24.16
CA LEU A 111 -11.31 -3.13 -24.38
C LEU A 111 -9.87 -3.58 -24.06
N SER A 112 -8.86 -2.90 -24.62
CA SER A 112 -7.46 -3.25 -24.42
C SER A 112 -7.04 -3.10 -22.95
N LEU A 113 -7.53 -2.10 -22.23
CA LEU A 113 -7.36 -1.96 -20.78
C LEU A 113 -8.05 -3.08 -19.99
N GLY A 114 -9.22 -3.54 -20.43
CA GLY A 114 -9.93 -4.69 -19.83
C GLY A 114 -9.14 -5.99 -19.98
N VAL A 115 -8.65 -6.26 -21.20
CA VAL A 115 -7.77 -7.41 -21.50
C VAL A 115 -6.48 -7.33 -20.68
N LEU A 116 -5.91 -6.13 -20.55
CA LEU A 116 -4.73 -5.89 -19.72
C LEU A 116 -4.95 -6.29 -18.27
N ARG A 117 -6.06 -5.83 -17.70
CA ARG A 117 -6.42 -6.12 -16.31
C ARG A 117 -6.60 -7.62 -16.09
N ALA A 118 -7.27 -8.33 -17.01
CA ALA A 118 -7.43 -9.78 -16.92
C ALA A 118 -6.09 -10.53 -16.89
N ARG A 119 -5.11 -10.11 -17.70
CA ARG A 119 -3.78 -10.75 -17.74
C ARG A 119 -2.91 -10.41 -16.53
N THR A 120 -2.98 -9.15 -16.08
CA THR A 120 -2.03 -8.59 -15.11
C THR A 120 -2.50 -8.63 -13.66
N LEU A 121 -3.81 -8.66 -13.38
CA LEU A 121 -4.39 -8.73 -12.03
C LEU A 121 -4.31 -10.13 -11.42
N LYS A 122 -3.10 -10.67 -11.33
CA LYS A 122 -2.81 -11.92 -10.64
C LYS A 122 -2.21 -11.63 -9.25
N PRO A 123 -2.58 -12.36 -8.19
CA PRO A 123 -1.98 -12.19 -6.87
C PRO A 123 -0.45 -12.30 -6.92
N GLY A 124 0.25 -11.33 -6.32
CA GLY A 124 1.72 -11.27 -6.34
C GLY A 124 2.31 -10.42 -7.46
N ASN A 125 1.52 -10.05 -8.47
CA ASN A 125 1.96 -9.09 -9.48
C ASN A 125 2.03 -7.68 -8.91
N VAL A 126 3.00 -6.90 -9.39
CA VAL A 126 3.19 -5.49 -9.02
C VAL A 126 2.73 -4.59 -10.15
N LEU A 127 1.84 -3.64 -9.85
CA LEU A 127 1.34 -2.67 -10.81
C LEU A 127 1.35 -1.24 -10.23
N PRO A 128 1.52 -0.22 -11.09
CA PRO A 128 1.11 1.16 -10.78
C PRO A 128 -0.37 1.26 -10.45
N LEU A 129 -0.73 2.09 -9.47
CA LEU A 129 -2.11 2.23 -8.99
C LEU A 129 -3.09 2.62 -10.09
N ARG A 130 -2.68 3.38 -11.11
CA ARG A 130 -3.56 3.76 -12.24
C ARG A 130 -4.10 2.59 -13.07
N LEU A 131 -3.37 1.47 -13.13
CA LEU A 131 -3.76 0.31 -13.95
C LEU A 131 -4.69 -0.64 -13.19
N ILE A 132 -4.63 -0.58 -11.87
CA ILE A 132 -5.39 -1.42 -10.96
C ILE A 132 -6.82 -0.88 -10.88
N PRO A 133 -7.88 -1.66 -11.13
CA PRO A 133 -9.26 -1.18 -11.02
C PRO A 133 -9.68 -0.97 -9.57
N ALA A 134 -10.68 -0.09 -9.38
CA ALA A 134 -11.33 0.11 -8.09
C ALA A 134 -11.93 -1.19 -7.55
N GLY A 135 -12.01 -1.30 -6.22
CA GLY A 135 -12.50 -2.49 -5.51
C GLY A 135 -11.45 -3.58 -5.27
N THR A 136 -10.34 -3.58 -6.04
CA THR A 136 -9.28 -4.60 -5.88
C THR A 136 -8.55 -4.49 -4.56
N LEU A 137 -8.12 -5.66 -4.08
CA LEU A 137 -7.32 -5.80 -2.86
C LEU A 137 -5.83 -5.73 -3.21
N ILE A 138 -5.11 -4.89 -2.48
CA ILE A 138 -3.70 -4.62 -2.71
C ILE A 138 -2.91 -4.64 -1.40
N HIS A 139 -1.61 -4.91 -1.50
CA HIS A 139 -0.67 -4.83 -0.38
C HIS A 139 0.69 -4.29 -0.84
N ALA A 140 1.59 -4.05 0.11
CA ALA A 140 2.92 -3.49 -0.14
C ALA A 140 2.87 -2.21 -0.99
N ILE A 141 2.13 -1.19 -0.51
CA ILE A 141 1.88 0.05 -1.25
C ILE A 141 3.03 1.04 -1.04
N SER A 142 3.50 1.68 -2.10
CA SER A 142 4.49 2.76 -2.03
C SER A 142 3.83 4.13 -1.79
N LEU A 143 4.51 5.01 -1.04
CA LEU A 143 4.07 6.40 -0.83
C LEU A 143 4.60 7.36 -1.89
N SER A 144 5.66 6.97 -2.59
CA SER A 144 6.23 7.72 -3.70
C SER A 144 6.41 6.81 -4.93
N PRO A 145 6.41 7.38 -6.15
CA PRO A 145 6.52 6.59 -7.38
C PRO A 145 7.82 5.77 -7.48
N VAL A 146 8.94 6.35 -7.04
CA VAL A 146 10.28 5.74 -7.07
C VAL A 146 10.59 4.99 -5.77
N GLY A 147 9.89 5.29 -4.67
CA GLY A 147 10.16 4.71 -3.36
C GLY A 147 9.82 3.23 -3.24
N ARG A 148 10.19 2.66 -2.09
CA ARG A 148 9.81 1.30 -1.70
C ARG A 148 8.40 1.24 -1.12
N ALA A 149 7.83 0.04 -1.09
CA ALA A 149 6.61 -0.25 -0.35
C ALA A 149 6.81 0.07 1.14
N SER A 150 5.92 0.89 1.70
CA SER A 150 5.95 1.29 3.10
C SER A 150 4.68 0.89 3.84
N LEU A 151 3.53 0.85 3.15
CA LEU A 151 2.24 0.55 3.75
C LEU A 151 1.81 -0.91 3.49
N VAL A 152 1.00 -1.45 4.41
CA VAL A 152 0.33 -2.76 4.26
C VAL A 152 1.32 -3.90 3.97
N ARG A 153 2.22 -4.18 4.92
CA ARG A 153 3.27 -5.22 4.79
C ARG A 153 3.17 -6.34 5.83
N SER A 154 2.31 -6.17 6.83
CA SER A 154 2.19 -7.12 7.94
C SER A 154 1.29 -8.29 7.54
N ALA A 155 1.48 -9.43 8.20
CA ALA A 155 0.71 -10.65 7.95
C ALA A 155 -0.80 -10.42 7.91
N GLY A 156 -1.48 -10.98 6.89
CA GLY A 156 -2.92 -10.88 6.71
C GLY A 156 -3.47 -9.48 6.43
N THR A 157 -2.63 -8.45 6.30
CA THR A 157 -3.10 -7.09 6.03
C THR A 157 -3.36 -6.88 4.54
N PHE A 158 -4.30 -5.99 4.23
CA PHE A 158 -4.58 -5.55 2.88
C PHE A 158 -5.06 -4.10 2.89
N GLY A 159 -5.01 -3.47 1.73
CA GLY A 159 -5.70 -2.23 1.42
C GLY A 159 -6.63 -2.47 0.24
N GLN A 160 -7.50 -1.51 -0.03
CA GLN A 160 -8.44 -1.57 -1.14
C GLN A 160 -8.38 -0.28 -1.93
N VAL A 161 -8.32 -0.37 -3.25
CA VAL A 161 -8.47 0.78 -4.14
C VAL A 161 -9.93 1.21 -4.09
N VAL A 162 -10.20 2.44 -3.68
CA VAL A 162 -11.56 2.97 -3.56
C VAL A 162 -11.98 3.63 -4.87
N ALA A 163 -11.19 4.59 -5.34
CA ALA A 163 -11.48 5.35 -6.54
C ALA A 163 -10.19 5.94 -7.12
N HIS A 164 -10.17 6.11 -8.45
CA HIS A 164 -9.17 6.91 -9.14
C HIS A 164 -9.76 8.27 -9.46
N ASP A 165 -8.93 9.29 -9.38
CA ASP A 165 -9.28 10.61 -9.86
C ASP A 165 -9.01 10.68 -11.38
N GLU A 166 -10.04 10.75 -12.21
CA GLU A 166 -9.94 10.57 -13.68
C GLU A 166 -8.98 11.57 -14.34
N LYS A 167 -8.97 12.82 -13.88
CA LYS A 167 -8.08 13.88 -14.37
C LYS A 167 -6.97 14.22 -13.38
N GLY A 168 -6.91 13.52 -12.26
CA GLY A 168 -6.05 13.85 -11.14
C GLY A 168 -4.78 13.03 -11.05
N LEU A 169 -3.95 13.42 -10.07
CA LEU A 169 -2.70 12.73 -9.74
C LEU A 169 -2.90 11.60 -8.72
N TRP A 170 -4.10 11.48 -8.15
CA TRP A 170 -4.33 10.74 -6.92
C TRP A 170 -5.24 9.53 -7.14
N THR A 171 -5.03 8.53 -6.30
CA THR A 171 -5.87 7.36 -6.11
C THR A 171 -6.20 7.27 -4.65
N GLN A 172 -7.49 7.14 -4.34
CA GLN A 172 -7.96 6.94 -2.99
C GLN A 172 -7.80 5.47 -2.63
N VAL A 173 -7.02 5.21 -1.59
CA VAL A 173 -6.80 3.85 -1.08
C VAL A 173 -7.25 3.78 0.37
N ARG A 174 -8.11 2.79 0.66
CA ARG A 174 -8.49 2.42 2.02
C ARG A 174 -7.41 1.51 2.60
N LEU A 175 -6.78 1.96 3.68
CA LEU A 175 -5.76 1.20 4.40
C LEU A 175 -6.38 0.22 5.39
N GLN A 176 -5.57 -0.71 5.91
CA GLN A 176 -6.00 -1.67 6.93
C GLN A 176 -6.54 -1.03 8.22
N SER A 177 -6.16 0.23 8.51
CA SER A 177 -6.71 1.00 9.64
C SER A 177 -8.15 1.46 9.41
N GLY A 178 -8.67 1.38 8.19
CA GLY A 178 -9.94 2.00 7.76
C GLY A 178 -9.81 3.46 7.31
N GLU A 179 -8.61 4.05 7.39
CA GLU A 179 -8.32 5.38 6.84
C GLU A 179 -8.35 5.34 5.31
N VAL A 180 -9.02 6.31 4.67
CA VAL A 180 -8.95 6.51 3.23
C VAL A 180 -7.97 7.64 2.95
N ARG A 181 -6.96 7.36 2.14
CA ARG A 181 -5.84 8.26 1.87
C ARG A 181 -5.58 8.39 0.37
N ASN A 182 -5.23 9.59 -0.05
CA ASN A 182 -4.72 9.89 -1.37
C ASN A 182 -3.27 9.40 -1.52
N ILE A 183 -3.03 8.59 -2.54
CA ILE A 183 -1.71 8.11 -2.95
C ILE A 183 -1.55 8.45 -4.44
N MET A 184 -0.34 8.82 -4.88
CA MET A 184 -0.16 9.18 -6.30
C MET A 184 -0.43 7.98 -7.20
N GLN A 185 -1.10 8.18 -8.33
CA GLN A 185 -1.43 7.16 -9.32
C GLN A 185 -0.22 6.39 -9.88
N ARG A 186 0.95 7.05 -9.88
CA ARG A 186 2.24 6.46 -10.29
C ARG A 186 2.90 5.61 -9.20
N CYS A 187 2.39 5.63 -7.97
CA CYS A 187 2.86 4.71 -6.94
C CYS A 187 2.46 3.29 -7.28
N VAL A 188 3.17 2.33 -6.71
CA VAL A 188 3.01 0.92 -7.01
C VAL A 188 2.42 0.17 -5.83
N ALA A 189 1.67 -0.88 -6.14
CA ALA A 189 1.16 -1.83 -5.16
C ALA A 189 1.23 -3.25 -5.72
N THR A 190 1.20 -4.23 -4.83
CA THR A 190 1.15 -5.66 -5.19
C THR A 190 -0.28 -6.14 -5.06
N ILE A 191 -0.78 -6.90 -6.04
CA ILE A 191 -2.14 -7.43 -6.03
C ILE A 191 -2.29 -8.53 -4.98
N GLY A 192 -3.41 -8.50 -4.25
CA GLY A 192 -3.80 -9.47 -3.25
C GLY A 192 -3.52 -9.04 -1.80
N LYS A 193 -3.70 -9.98 -0.87
CA LYS A 193 -3.48 -9.77 0.58
C LYS A 193 -2.10 -10.29 1.00
N VAL A 194 -1.55 -9.78 2.10
CA VAL A 194 -0.31 -10.34 2.65
C VAL A 194 -0.56 -11.74 3.21
N SER A 195 0.37 -12.67 2.99
CA SER A 195 0.35 -14.03 3.54
C SER A 195 0.23 -14.10 5.08
N ASN A 196 -0.02 -15.31 5.58
CA ASN A 196 -0.11 -15.64 7.00
C ASN A 196 -1.27 -14.94 7.75
N PRO A 197 -2.53 -15.04 7.27
CA PRO A 197 -3.67 -14.39 7.93
C PRO A 197 -3.90 -14.85 9.37
N ASP A 198 -3.53 -16.09 9.70
CA ASP A 198 -3.70 -16.68 11.02
C ASP A 198 -2.61 -16.29 12.03
N TRP A 199 -1.63 -15.48 11.63
CA TRP A 199 -0.62 -14.95 12.54
C TRP A 199 -1.21 -14.27 13.79
N LYS A 200 -2.39 -13.65 13.64
CA LYS A 200 -3.12 -12.97 14.72
C LYS A 200 -3.72 -13.94 15.76
N HIS A 201 -3.94 -15.21 15.41
CA HIS A 201 -4.58 -16.21 16.27
C HIS A 201 -3.57 -16.99 17.13
N ARG A 202 -2.26 -16.80 16.92
CA ARG A 202 -1.23 -17.54 17.66
C ARG A 202 -1.23 -17.19 19.16
N ASN A 203 -1.04 -18.20 20.01
CA ASN A 203 -0.78 -18.05 21.44
C ASN A 203 0.67 -18.42 21.76
N LEU A 204 1.37 -17.59 22.55
CA LEU A 204 2.75 -17.87 22.93
C LEU A 204 2.86 -18.96 24.01
N GLY A 205 1.84 -19.16 24.84
CA GLY A 205 1.76 -20.21 25.86
C GLY A 205 2.64 -20.01 27.09
N LYS A 206 3.87 -19.49 26.94
CA LYS A 206 4.81 -19.25 28.06
C LYS A 206 5.59 -17.96 27.93
N ALA A 207 5.99 -17.38 29.07
CA ALA A 207 6.79 -16.15 29.14
C ALA A 207 8.15 -16.29 28.43
N GLY A 208 8.80 -17.46 28.52
CA GLY A 208 10.08 -17.73 27.85
C GLY A 208 10.03 -17.56 26.33
N ARG A 209 8.90 -17.88 25.68
CA ARG A 209 8.75 -17.68 24.24
C ARG A 209 8.70 -16.19 23.87
N ALA A 210 8.14 -15.34 24.73
CA ALA A 210 8.22 -13.89 24.54
C ALA A 210 9.66 -13.36 24.66
N ARG A 211 10.46 -13.96 25.55
CA ARG A 211 11.89 -13.64 25.69
C ARG A 211 12.69 -14.02 24.44
N TRP A 212 12.43 -15.19 23.85
CA TRP A 212 13.05 -15.61 22.58
C TRP A 212 12.72 -14.66 21.42
N LEU A 213 11.54 -14.04 21.43
CA LEU A 213 11.14 -13.00 20.47
C LEU A 213 11.72 -11.60 20.80
N GLY A 214 12.68 -11.50 21.72
CA GLY A 214 13.33 -10.24 22.10
C GLY A 214 12.48 -9.29 22.96
N ARG A 215 11.34 -9.76 23.51
CA ARG A 215 10.45 -8.92 24.34
C ARG A 215 10.80 -9.08 25.82
N ARG A 216 11.21 -7.99 26.47
CA ARG A 216 11.49 -7.95 27.92
C ARG A 216 10.19 -7.79 28.73
N PRO A 217 10.15 -8.23 30.01
CA PRO A 217 9.03 -7.94 30.90
C PRO A 217 8.77 -6.43 31.02
N HIS A 218 7.50 -6.02 31.04
CA HIS A 218 7.10 -4.62 31.22
C HIS A 218 6.39 -4.46 32.56
N VAL A 219 6.94 -3.62 33.45
CA VAL A 219 6.35 -3.34 34.76
C VAL A 219 5.19 -2.36 34.60
N ARG A 220 4.08 -2.60 35.30
CA ARG A 220 2.91 -1.69 35.27
C ARG A 220 3.20 -0.46 36.13
N GLY A 221 2.76 0.72 35.69
CA GLY A 221 2.97 1.96 36.45
C GLY A 221 2.39 1.96 37.87
N VAL A 222 1.27 1.28 38.09
CA VAL A 222 0.65 1.09 39.42
C VAL A 222 1.46 0.21 40.38
N ALA A 223 2.47 -0.51 39.87
CA ALA A 223 3.36 -1.34 40.68
C ALA A 223 4.66 -0.62 41.04
N MET A 224 4.83 0.64 40.63
CA MET A 224 6.03 1.44 40.84
C MET A 224 5.84 2.44 41.98
N ASN A 225 6.91 3.10 42.41
CA ASN A 225 6.84 4.18 43.40
C ASN A 225 6.32 5.48 42.77
N ALA A 226 5.91 6.44 43.61
CA ALA A 226 5.38 7.73 43.15
C ALA A 226 6.41 8.57 42.36
N CYS A 227 7.71 8.36 42.60
CA CYS A 227 8.79 8.99 41.86
C CYS A 227 8.96 8.44 40.44
N ASP A 228 8.67 7.15 40.23
CA ASP A 228 9.00 6.43 38.99
C ASP A 228 7.87 6.53 37.95
N HIS A 229 6.62 6.56 38.41
CA HIS A 229 5.46 6.62 37.54
C HIS A 229 4.38 7.52 38.13
N PRO A 230 3.65 8.29 37.29
CA PRO A 230 2.51 9.06 37.75
C PRO A 230 1.40 8.25 38.44
N HIS A 231 1.38 6.93 38.26
CA HIS A 231 0.39 6.00 38.86
C HIS A 231 0.94 5.26 40.07
N GLY A 232 2.21 5.46 40.41
CA GLY A 232 2.88 4.77 41.50
C GLY A 232 2.54 5.37 42.85
N GLY A 233 2.90 4.63 43.90
CA GLY A 233 2.64 4.99 45.30
C GLY A 233 1.22 4.68 45.79
N GLY A 234 0.91 5.17 47.00
CA GLY A 234 -0.29 4.81 47.75
C GLY A 234 -0.11 3.51 48.56
N ARG A 235 -0.99 3.30 49.54
CA ARG A 235 -1.04 2.04 50.31
C ARG A 235 -1.96 1.04 49.60
N GLY A 236 -1.50 -0.19 49.42
CA GLY A 236 -2.24 -1.24 48.71
C GLY A 236 -2.33 -1.00 47.19
N LYS A 237 -3.18 -1.76 46.50
CA LYS A 237 -3.37 -1.65 45.04
C LYS A 237 -4.31 -0.48 44.72
N SER A 238 -3.75 0.65 44.30
CA SER A 238 -4.52 1.82 43.85
C SER A 238 -4.21 2.17 42.40
N LYS A 239 -5.12 2.91 41.74
CA LYS A 239 -4.88 3.52 40.41
C LYS A 239 -4.13 4.85 40.51
N GLY A 240 -3.73 5.25 41.72
CA GLY A 240 -3.04 6.53 42.00
C GLY A 240 -3.91 7.77 41.82
N GLY A 241 -5.23 7.62 41.64
CA GLY A 241 -6.18 8.74 41.49
C GLY A 241 -5.99 9.60 40.23
N LYS A 242 -5.15 9.19 39.27
CA LYS A 242 -4.84 9.96 38.06
C LYS A 242 -5.42 9.32 36.80
N HIS A 243 -5.77 10.15 35.83
CA HIS A 243 -6.09 9.67 34.48
C HIS A 243 -4.94 8.82 33.90
N PRO A 244 -5.22 7.78 33.09
CA PRO A 244 -4.19 6.93 32.49
C PRO A 244 -3.18 7.73 31.65
N ARG A 245 -1.90 7.67 32.05
CA ARG A 245 -0.78 8.42 31.46
C ARG A 245 0.45 7.53 31.31
N SER A 246 1.37 7.93 30.44
CA SER A 246 2.71 7.34 30.32
C SER A 246 3.58 7.74 31.51
N VAL A 247 4.77 7.15 31.60
CA VAL A 247 5.82 7.52 32.56
C VAL A 247 6.08 9.04 32.52
N TRP A 248 6.16 9.62 31.32
CA TRP A 248 6.35 11.07 31.11
C TRP A 248 5.06 11.92 31.19
N GLY A 249 3.95 11.38 31.70
CA GLY A 249 2.72 12.15 31.91
C GLY A 249 1.81 12.35 30.70
N TRP A 250 2.10 11.75 29.53
CA TRP A 250 1.25 11.87 28.33
C TRP A 250 0.00 10.98 28.48
N LEU A 251 -1.20 11.52 28.21
CA LEU A 251 -2.45 10.75 28.28
C LEU A 251 -2.44 9.56 27.30
N THR A 252 -2.77 8.36 27.80
CA THR A 252 -2.72 7.10 27.03
C THR A 252 -4.08 6.64 26.50
N LYS A 253 -5.18 7.23 26.97
CA LYS A 253 -6.53 6.96 26.47
C LYS A 253 -7.09 8.19 25.76
N GLY A 254 -7.63 8.00 24.56
CA GLY A 254 -8.36 9.01 23.79
C GLY A 254 -7.51 10.11 23.13
N ARG A 255 -6.42 10.57 23.77
CA ARG A 255 -5.60 11.68 23.26
C ARG A 255 -4.93 11.33 21.92
N ARG A 256 -5.09 12.22 20.93
CA ARG A 256 -4.36 12.15 19.65
C ARG A 256 -2.91 12.64 19.88
N THR A 257 -1.93 11.82 19.53
CA THR A 257 -0.50 12.16 19.68
C THR A 257 0.05 12.92 18.49
N ARG A 258 -0.51 12.70 17.29
CA ARG A 258 -0.21 13.51 16.12
C ARG A 258 -0.93 14.86 16.24
N ARG A 259 -0.19 15.95 15.99
CA ARG A 259 -0.75 17.30 15.92
C ARG A 259 -1.75 17.44 14.76
N SER A 260 -2.59 18.47 14.82
CA SER A 260 -3.62 18.77 13.82
C SER A 260 -3.05 18.88 12.40
N SER A 261 -3.92 18.67 11.40
CA SER A 261 -3.65 18.72 9.95
C SER A 261 -2.95 20.00 9.49
N ASP A 262 -3.20 21.13 10.14
CA ASP A 262 -2.83 22.45 9.59
C ASP A 262 -1.33 22.78 9.61
N ARG A 263 -0.57 22.27 10.59
CA ARG A 263 0.89 22.51 10.65
C ARG A 263 1.70 21.29 10.25
N ASP A 264 1.41 20.11 10.82
CA ASP A 264 2.25 18.89 10.70
C ASP A 264 1.45 17.59 10.44
N GLY A 265 0.14 17.68 10.23
CA GLY A 265 -0.72 16.51 10.13
C GLY A 265 -0.71 15.83 8.76
N ASN A 266 -1.55 14.82 8.59
CA ASN A 266 -1.54 13.98 7.38
C ASN A 266 -2.35 14.63 6.26
N LYS A 267 -1.71 15.48 5.45
CA LYS A 267 -2.38 16.26 4.39
C LYS A 267 -3.09 15.42 3.32
N PHE A 268 -2.76 14.13 3.22
CA PHE A 268 -3.30 13.24 2.19
C PHE A 268 -4.50 12.41 2.67
N VAL A 269 -4.99 12.62 3.89
CA VAL A 269 -6.15 11.88 4.41
C VAL A 269 -7.43 12.48 3.84
N VAL A 270 -8.23 11.63 3.20
CA VAL A 270 -9.58 11.98 2.73
C VAL A 270 -10.59 11.67 3.83
N LYS A 271 -10.49 10.47 4.42
CA LYS A 271 -11.34 10.03 5.53
C LYS A 271 -10.47 9.47 6.65
N GLU A 272 -10.60 10.02 7.84
CA GLU A 272 -9.89 9.51 9.01
C GLU A 272 -10.30 8.08 9.36
N ARG A 273 -9.39 7.35 10.03
CA ARG A 273 -9.73 6.02 10.55
C ARG A 273 -10.90 6.08 11.54
N PRO A 274 -11.81 5.09 11.52
CA PRO A 274 -12.87 4.99 12.52
C PRO A 274 -12.27 4.79 13.92
N ARG A 275 -12.90 5.39 14.94
CA ARG A 275 -12.49 5.26 16.35
C ARG A 275 -13.69 4.94 17.23
N GLY A 276 -13.54 3.96 18.11
CA GLY A 276 -14.50 3.64 19.17
C GLY A 276 -15.93 3.49 18.65
N ILE A 277 -16.76 4.52 18.90
CA ILE A 277 -18.20 4.60 18.61
C ILE A 277 -18.49 4.49 17.11
N GLN A 278 -17.71 5.13 16.24
CA GLN A 278 -17.91 5.13 14.78
C GLN A 278 -17.58 3.79 14.10
N ARG A 279 -17.11 2.79 14.84
CA ARG A 279 -16.81 1.46 14.30
C ARG A 279 -17.98 0.49 14.45
N ASN A 280 -18.95 0.83 15.30
CA ASN A 280 -20.09 -0.01 15.65
C ASN A 280 -21.40 0.43 14.99
N ASN A 281 -21.40 1.57 14.29
CA ASN A 281 -22.45 2.01 13.37
C ASN A 281 -21.95 1.84 11.93
#